data_AF-A0A965HWD8-F1
#
_entry.id   AF-A0A965HWD8-F1
#
_cell.length_a   1.000
_cell.length_b   1.000
_cell.length_c   1.000
_cell.angle_alpha   90.00
_cell.angle_beta   90.00
_cell.angle_gamma   90.00
#
_symmetry.space_group_name_H-M   'P 1'
#
loop_
_entity.id
_entity.type
_entity.pdbx_description
1 polymer ?
#
loop_
_entity_poly.entity_id
_entity_poly.type
_entity_poly.pdbx_seq_one_letter_code
_entity_poly.pdbx_strand_id
1 'polypeptide(L)'
;MVQRSLKKAQATNQPVRLAWPASAYRLSLDKDEYWEARTALALNGGYVRVDGDRAVARVKIAYPPKSFAPLFTISGIGTIGVEEGLFWLLQQEGWFTSGYVEWVAPRSFK
;
A
#
# COMPACT_ATOMS: atom_id res chain seq x y z
N MET A 1 -9.83 3.21 -4.45
CA MET A 1 -9.29 4.50 -3.92
C MET A 1 -8.42 5.32 -4.91
N VAL A 2 -7.44 4.71 -5.56
CA VAL A 2 -6.37 5.40 -6.33
C VAL A 2 -6.88 6.34 -7.42
N GLN A 3 -7.83 5.89 -8.25
CA GLN A 3 -8.37 6.71 -9.35
C GLN A 3 -9.00 8.02 -8.86
N ARG A 4 -9.74 7.97 -7.75
CA ARG A 4 -10.35 9.17 -7.14
C ARG A 4 -9.28 10.15 -6.67
N SER A 5 -8.22 9.63 -6.04
CA SER A 5 -7.10 10.44 -5.57
C SER A 5 -6.31 11.06 -6.73
N LEU A 6 -6.13 10.35 -7.85
CA LEU A 6 -5.50 10.89 -9.06
C LEU A 6 -6.33 12.00 -9.71
N LYS A 7 -7.66 11.81 -9.83
CA LYS A 7 -8.58 12.87 -10.29
C LYS A 7 -8.50 14.11 -9.40
N LYS A 8 -8.45 13.92 -8.08
CA LYS A 8 -8.27 15.03 -7.12
C LYS A 8 -6.91 15.71 -7.28
N ALA A 9 -5.83 14.93 -7.35
CA ALA A 9 -4.47 15.45 -7.51
C ALA A 9 -4.32 16.28 -8.79
N GLN A 10 -4.97 15.86 -9.87
CA GLN A 10 -5.05 16.61 -11.12
C GLN A 10 -5.81 17.92 -10.95
N ALA A 11 -6.99 17.88 -10.33
CA ALA A 11 -7.83 19.06 -10.14
C ALA A 11 -7.15 20.13 -9.25
N THR A 12 -6.39 19.70 -8.26
CA THR A 12 -5.72 20.61 -7.32
C THR A 12 -4.27 20.92 -7.68
N ASN A 13 -3.68 20.22 -8.64
CA ASN A 13 -2.24 20.24 -8.94
C ASN A 13 -1.37 20.03 -7.68
N GLN A 14 -1.81 19.14 -6.79
CA GLN A 14 -1.14 18.86 -5.52
C GLN A 14 -1.09 17.35 -5.28
N PRO A 15 -0.02 16.82 -4.66
CA PRO A 15 0.02 15.42 -4.24
C PRO A 15 -1.13 15.09 -3.27
N VAL A 16 -1.78 13.95 -3.47
CA VAL A 16 -2.87 13.48 -2.61
C VAL A 16 -2.42 12.23 -1.87
N ARG A 17 -2.51 12.25 -0.54
CA ARG A 17 -2.22 11.09 0.29
C ARG A 17 -3.25 9.98 0.05
N LEU A 18 -2.76 8.76 -0.09
CA LEU A 18 -3.56 7.55 -0.14
C LEU A 18 -3.75 7.02 1.28
N ALA A 19 -4.99 6.84 1.69
CA ALA A 19 -5.35 6.30 2.99
C ALA A 19 -6.55 5.37 2.83
N TRP A 20 -6.41 4.15 3.30
CA TRP A 20 -7.48 3.16 3.29
C TRP A 20 -7.99 2.88 4.71
N PRO A 21 -9.30 2.64 4.90
CA PRO A 21 -9.83 2.16 6.17
C PRO A 21 -9.33 0.74 6.46
N ALA A 22 -9.29 0.36 7.74
CA ALA A 22 -8.83 -0.97 8.18
C ALA A 22 -9.59 -2.14 7.51
N SER A 23 -10.86 -1.94 7.13
CA SER A 23 -11.66 -2.93 6.42
C SER A 23 -11.11 -3.29 5.04
N ALA A 24 -10.39 -2.38 4.39
CA ALA A 24 -9.83 -2.60 3.06
C ALA A 24 -8.62 -3.56 3.05
N TYR A 25 -8.04 -3.90 4.20
CA TYR A 25 -6.90 -4.84 4.29
C TYR A 25 -7.33 -6.29 4.47
N ARG A 26 -8.63 -6.57 4.58
CA ARG A 26 -9.11 -7.95 4.70
C ARG A 26 -8.75 -8.71 3.44
N LEU A 27 -8.04 -9.82 3.63
CA LEU A 27 -7.80 -10.79 2.56
C LEU A 27 -9.16 -11.32 2.09
N SER A 28 -9.46 -11.14 0.81
CA SER A 28 -10.65 -11.69 0.16
C SER A 28 -10.23 -12.55 -1.02
N LEU A 29 -11.01 -13.58 -1.33
CA LEU A 29 -10.85 -14.36 -2.56
C LEU A 29 -11.74 -13.83 -3.69
N ASP A 30 -12.61 -12.87 -3.39
CA ASP A 30 -13.28 -12.08 -4.42
C ASP A 30 -12.25 -11.24 -5.16
N LYS A 31 -12.31 -11.25 -6.49
CA LYS A 31 -11.27 -10.64 -7.33
C LYS A 31 -11.15 -9.14 -7.10
N ASP A 32 -12.27 -8.42 -7.00
CA ASP A 32 -12.26 -6.96 -6.90
C ASP A 32 -11.85 -6.51 -5.50
N GLU A 33 -12.33 -7.19 -4.47
CA GLU A 33 -11.89 -6.95 -3.08
C GLU A 33 -10.41 -7.33 -2.89
N TYR A 34 -9.96 -8.42 -3.51
CA TYR A 34 -8.56 -8.83 -3.51
C TYR A 34 -7.68 -7.74 -4.12
N TRP A 35 -8.07 -7.19 -5.28
CA TRP A 35 -7.32 -6.11 -5.93
C TRP A 35 -7.23 -4.86 -5.06
N GLU A 36 -8.33 -4.44 -4.43
CA GLU A 36 -8.31 -3.28 -3.52
C GLU A 36 -7.45 -3.56 -2.29
N ALA A 37 -7.51 -4.77 -1.70
CA ALA A 37 -6.69 -5.15 -0.55
C ALA A 37 -5.19 -5.18 -0.88
N ARG A 38 -4.80 -5.73 -2.04
CA ARG A 38 -3.41 -5.71 -2.51
C ARG A 38 -2.93 -4.28 -2.78
N THR A 39 -3.78 -3.44 -3.35
CA THR A 39 -3.47 -2.03 -3.61
C THR A 39 -3.32 -1.24 -2.31
N ALA A 40 -4.22 -1.46 -1.35
CA ALA A 40 -4.15 -0.84 -0.02
C ALA A 40 -2.85 -1.24 0.69
N LEU A 41 -2.50 -2.53 0.69
CA LEU A 41 -1.27 -3.02 1.29
C LEU A 41 -0.02 -2.38 0.66
N ALA A 42 0.02 -2.26 -0.66
CA ALA A 42 1.19 -1.75 -1.37
C ALA A 42 1.35 -0.22 -1.29
N LEU A 43 0.25 0.53 -1.27
CA LEU A 43 0.27 1.98 -1.45
C LEU A 43 -0.21 2.79 -0.23
N ASN A 44 -0.68 2.14 0.84
CA ASN A 44 -1.20 2.87 1.99
C ASN A 44 -0.14 3.79 2.63
N GLY A 45 -0.57 4.99 2.99
CA GLY A 45 0.30 6.04 3.51
C GLY A 45 1.17 6.71 2.44
N GLY A 46 1.16 6.20 1.20
CA GLY A 46 1.79 6.82 0.04
C GLY A 46 1.03 8.04 -0.48
N TYR A 47 1.55 8.62 -1.56
CA TYR A 47 1.00 9.80 -2.23
C TYR A 47 0.88 9.54 -3.73
N VAL A 48 -0.13 10.12 -4.34
CA VAL A 48 -0.25 10.18 -5.80
C VAL A 48 -0.19 11.62 -6.29
N ARG A 49 0.51 11.85 -7.39
CA ARG A 49 0.56 13.13 -8.10
C ARG A 49 0.41 12.89 -9.60
N VAL A 50 0.01 13.93 -10.32
CA VAL A 50 -0.02 13.94 -11.78
C VAL A 50 1.09 14.88 -12.25
N ASP A 51 1.88 14.43 -13.21
CA ASP A 51 3.03 15.13 -13.77
C ASP A 51 2.95 15.05 -15.29
N GLY A 52 2.41 16.09 -15.92
CA GLY A 52 2.07 16.08 -17.35
C GLY A 52 1.14 14.93 -17.73
N ASP A 53 1.67 14.01 -18.55
CA ASP A 53 1.01 12.80 -19.04
C ASP A 53 1.29 11.56 -18.18
N ARG A 54 1.78 11.75 -16.95
CA ARG A 54 2.14 10.66 -16.04
C ARG A 54 1.36 10.73 -14.73
N ALA A 55 0.97 9.57 -14.24
CA ALA A 55 0.57 9.36 -12.85
C ALA A 55 1.78 8.83 -12.08
N VAL A 56 2.08 9.44 -10.93
CA VAL A 56 3.20 9.02 -10.08
C VAL A 56 2.66 8.64 -8.71
N ALA A 57 2.91 7.40 -8.29
CA ALA A 57 2.64 6.92 -6.94
C ALA A 57 3.97 6.83 -6.16
N ARG A 58 4.07 7.59 -5.06
CA ARG A 58 5.23 7.61 -4.18
C ARG A 58 4.88 6.95 -2.85
N VAL A 59 5.61 5.90 -2.47
CA VAL A 59 5.39 5.18 -1.21
C VAL A 59 6.67 5.20 -0.39
N LYS A 60 6.54 5.38 0.92
CA LYS A 60 7.67 5.24 1.84
C LYS A 60 7.88 3.74 2.13
N ILE A 61 9.08 3.24 1.87
CA ILE A 61 9.47 1.88 2.26
C ILE A 61 10.02 1.94 3.68
N ALA A 62 9.16 1.59 4.63
CA ALA A 62 9.51 1.49 6.04
C ALA A 62 8.65 0.40 6.68
N TYR A 63 9.29 -0.60 7.26
CA TYR A 63 8.61 -1.66 7.97
C TYR A 63 8.61 -1.38 9.49
N PRO A 64 7.47 -1.54 10.18
CA PRO A 64 7.43 -1.45 11.63
C PRO A 64 8.27 -2.56 12.29
N PRO A 65 9.00 -2.27 13.38
CA PRO A 65 9.87 -3.25 14.04
C PRO A 65 9.12 -4.40 14.71
N LYS A 66 7.82 -4.20 15.02
CA LYS A 66 6.92 -5.21 15.58
C LYS A 66 5.59 -5.08 14.85
N SER A 67 5.32 -5.98 13.92
CA SER A 67 4.05 -6.02 13.20
C SER A 67 3.67 -7.46 12.92
N PHE A 68 2.43 -7.77 13.24
CA PHE A 68 1.82 -9.08 13.04
C PHE A 68 0.52 -8.88 12.27
N ALA A 69 0.45 -9.43 11.06
CA ALA A 69 -0.72 -9.40 10.22
C ALA A 69 -1.49 -10.72 10.38
N PRO A 70 -2.65 -10.74 11.07
CA PRO A 70 -3.43 -11.97 11.25
C PRO A 70 -4.02 -12.42 9.90
N LEU A 71 -3.87 -13.70 9.58
CA LEU A 71 -4.45 -14.32 8.38
C LEU A 71 -5.80 -14.98 8.72
N PHE A 72 -5.82 -15.86 9.73
CA PHE A 72 -7.05 -16.50 10.21
C PHE A 72 -6.90 -17.01 11.63
N THR A 73 -8.03 -17.13 12.33
CA THR A 73 -8.09 -17.65 13.71
C THR A 73 -8.69 -19.04 13.72
N ILE A 74 -8.00 -19.98 14.37
CA ILE A 74 -8.48 -21.33 14.63
C ILE A 74 -9.00 -21.38 16.06
N SER A 75 -10.29 -21.72 16.21
CA SER A 75 -10.94 -21.79 17.53
C SER A 75 -10.21 -22.76 18.46
N GLY A 76 -9.90 -22.31 19.67
CA GLY A 76 -9.19 -23.10 20.69
C GLY A 76 -7.67 -23.25 20.47
N ILE A 77 -7.11 -22.78 19.35
CA ILE A 77 -5.66 -22.87 19.06
C ILE A 77 -5.02 -21.47 19.04
N GLY A 78 -5.64 -20.51 18.36
CA GLY A 78 -5.11 -19.15 18.24
C GLY A 78 -5.13 -18.61 16.80
N THR A 79 -4.38 -17.55 16.56
CA THR A 79 -4.34 -16.84 15.27
C THR A 79 -3.06 -17.12 14.52
N ILE A 80 -3.18 -17.61 13.28
CA ILE A 80 -2.07 -17.71 12.34
C ILE A 80 -1.96 -16.39 11.58
N GLY A 81 -0.75 -15.84 11.48
CA GLY A 81 -0.48 -14.57 10.83
C GLY A 81 0.96 -14.48 10.32
N VAL A 82 1.28 -13.35 9.70
CA VAL A 82 2.63 -13.03 9.19
C VAL A 82 3.31 -12.07 10.15
N GLU A 83 4.51 -12.41 10.61
CA GLU A 83 5.37 -11.51 11.37
C GLU A 83 6.13 -10.58 10.41
N GLU A 84 5.59 -9.40 10.18
CA GLU A 84 6.17 -8.39 9.29
C GLU A 84 7.39 -7.68 9.91
N GLY A 85 7.63 -7.85 11.22
CA GLY A 85 8.84 -7.35 11.89
C GLY A 85 10.15 -7.91 11.30
N LEU A 86 10.09 -9.06 10.63
CA LEU A 86 11.23 -9.62 9.89
C LEU A 86 11.71 -8.68 8.77
N PHE A 87 10.80 -8.00 8.07
CA PHE A 87 11.18 -7.07 7.00
C PHE A 87 11.95 -5.87 7.53
N TRP A 88 11.64 -5.41 8.76
CA TRP A 88 12.40 -4.36 9.42
C TRP A 88 13.85 -4.79 9.70
N LEU A 89 14.06 -6.01 10.22
CA LEU A 89 15.40 -6.56 10.44
C LEU A 89 16.19 -6.66 9.13
N LEU A 90 15.58 -7.22 8.08
CA LEU A 90 16.22 -7.34 6.77
C LEU A 90 16.56 -5.98 6.15
N GLN A 91 15.78 -4.94 6.46
CA GLN A 91 16.11 -3.56 6.08
C GLN A 91 17.33 -3.02 6.85
N GLN A 92 17.52 -3.38 8.12
CA GLN A 92 18.72 -3.00 8.89
C GLN A 92 19.98 -3.68 8.35
N GLU A 93 19.86 -4.95 7.94
CA GLU A 93 20.96 -5.72 7.36
C GLU A 93 21.32 -5.27 5.92
N GLY A 94 20.58 -4.31 5.35
CA GLY A 94 20.79 -3.81 4.00
C GLY A 94 20.26 -4.72 2.88
N TRP A 95 19.51 -5.76 3.22
CA TRP A 95 18.90 -6.66 2.24
C TRP A 95 17.68 -6.04 1.56
N PHE A 96 17.02 -5.08 2.23
CA PHE A 96 15.96 -4.27 1.64
C PHE A 96 16.30 -2.78 1.63
N THR A 97 15.83 -2.10 0.58
CA THR A 97 15.97 -0.66 0.44
C THR A 97 15.09 0.10 1.44
N SER A 98 15.53 1.30 1.81
CA SER A 98 14.77 2.24 2.64
C SER A 98 14.50 3.52 1.86
N GLY A 99 13.53 4.32 2.32
CA GLY A 99 13.27 5.64 1.74
C GLY A 99 11.97 5.67 0.95
N TYR A 100 12.02 6.12 -0.31
CA TYR A 100 10.84 6.26 -1.15
C TYR A 100 11.01 5.55 -2.48
N VAL A 101 9.96 4.88 -2.92
CA VAL A 101 9.84 4.35 -4.28
C VAL A 101 8.79 5.17 -5.01
N GLU A 102 9.10 5.58 -6.24
CA GLU A 102 8.14 6.17 -7.16
C GLU A 102 7.82 5.19 -8.29
N TRP A 103 6.55 4.86 -8.44
CA TRP A 103 6.04 4.16 -9.62
C TRP A 103 5.39 5.15 -10.56
N VAL A 104 5.85 5.13 -11.81
CA VAL A 104 5.38 6.03 -12.87
C VAL A 104 4.56 5.21 -13.87
N ALA A 105 3.34 5.65 -14.14
CA ALA A 105 2.46 5.05 -15.14
C ALA A 105 1.99 6.11 -16.15
N PRO A 106 1.82 5.75 -17.44
CA PRO A 106 1.20 6.63 -18.42
C PRO A 106 -0.22 7.00 -18.00
N ARG A 107 -0.61 8.26 -18.25
CA ARG A 107 -1.93 8.80 -17.94
C ARG A 107 -2.92 8.47 -19.06
N SER A 108 -3.27 7.19 -19.22
CA SER A 108 -4.40 6.77 -20.04
C SER A 108 -5.59 6.45 -19.14
N PHE A 109 -6.21 7.48 -18.55
CA PHE A 109 -7.53 7.31 -17.93
C PHE A 109 -8.54 7.20 -19.08
N LYS A 110 -8.91 5.97 -19.46
CA LYS A 110 -10.16 5.74 -20.18
C LYS A 110 -11.33 5.89 -19.21
#